data_AF-A0A5B8ECJ0-F1
#
_entry.id   AF-A0A5B8ECJ0-F1
#
_cell.length_a   1.000
_cell.length_b   1.000
_cell.length_c   1.000
_cell.angle_alpha   90.00
_cell.angle_beta   90.00
_cell.angle_gamma   90.00
#
_symmetry.space_group_name_H-M   'P 1'
#
loop_
_entity.id
_entity.type
_entity.pdbx_description
1 polymer ?
#
loop_
_entity_poly.entity_id
_entity_poly.type
_entity_poly.pdbx_seq_one_letter_code
_entity_poly.pdbx_strand_id
1 'polypeptide(L)'
;MELTKKEEYEIAQMVVEILDKKHKKVSRSWIALRKEIRNYCENDSENVRWATLQSKIYDTIRACLNISRLDDMTDRQVIRARDVFNFIKQERELSKNE
;
A
#
# COMPACT_ATOMS: atom_id res chain seq x y z
N MET A 1 -20.23 34.62 -16.73
CA MET A 1 -20.25 34.77 -15.26
C MET A 1 -18.79 34.76 -14.85
N GLU A 2 -18.24 35.92 -14.52
CA GLU A 2 -16.85 36.03 -14.07
C GLU A 2 -16.81 35.76 -12.57
N LEU A 3 -15.85 34.95 -12.13
CA LEU A 3 -15.62 34.67 -10.72
C LEU A 3 -15.13 35.95 -10.04
N THR A 4 -15.62 36.21 -8.84
CA THR A 4 -15.09 37.28 -8.01
C THR A 4 -13.71 36.90 -7.48
N LYS A 5 -12.85 37.89 -7.21
CA LYS A 5 -11.50 37.65 -6.63
C LYS A 5 -11.52 36.81 -5.34
N LYS A 6 -12.63 36.87 -4.59
CA LYS A 6 -12.82 36.08 -3.37
C LYS A 6 -13.06 34.61 -3.70
N GLU A 7 -13.92 34.33 -4.67
CA GLU A 7 -14.21 32.96 -5.13
C GLU A 7 -12.97 32.33 -5.78
N GLU A 8 -12.20 33.10 -6.55
CA GLU A 8 -10.92 32.63 -7.12
C GLU A 8 -9.94 32.22 -6.02
N TYR A 9 -9.85 32.99 -4.93
CA TYR A 9 -8.99 32.70 -3.80
C TYR A 9 -9.44 31.47 -3.01
N GLU A 10 -10.74 31.32 -2.75
CA GLU A 10 -11.31 30.15 -2.07
C GLU A 10 -11.10 28.86 -2.89
N ILE A 11 -11.31 28.93 -4.22
CA ILE A 11 -11.03 27.82 -5.13
C ILE A 11 -9.54 27.47 -5.11
N ALA A 12 -8.65 28.47 -5.15
CA ALA A 12 -7.22 28.25 -5.10
C ALA A 12 -6.79 27.56 -3.79
N GLN A 13 -7.36 27.97 -2.64
CA GLN A 13 -7.09 27.31 -1.36
C GLN A 13 -7.56 25.86 -1.34
N MET A 14 -8.78 25.57 -1.82
CA MET A 14 -9.27 24.19 -1.92
C MET A 14 -8.39 23.33 -2.83
N VAL A 15 -7.96 23.87 -3.98
CA VAL A 15 -7.08 23.16 -4.91
C VAL A 15 -5.73 22.85 -4.26
N VAL A 16 -5.13 23.81 -3.54
CA VAL A 16 -3.87 23.60 -2.82
C VAL A 16 -4.03 22.51 -1.76
N GLU A 17 -5.08 22.52 -0.95
CA GLU A 17 -5.31 21.46 0.05
C GLU A 17 -5.50 20.08 -0.57
N ILE A 18 -6.18 20.00 -1.72
CA ILE A 18 -6.36 18.74 -2.46
C ILE A 18 -5.01 18.24 -3.01
N LEU A 19 -4.18 19.13 -3.53
CA LEU A 19 -2.86 18.80 -4.07
C LEU A 19 -1.88 18.39 -2.96
N ASP A 20 -1.88 19.09 -1.82
CA ASP A 20 -1.05 18.72 -0.66
C ASP A 20 -1.43 17.35 -0.09
N LYS A 21 -2.73 17.02 -0.06
CA LYS A 21 -3.19 15.68 0.29
C LYS A 21 -2.71 14.61 -0.71
N LYS A 22 -2.54 14.95 -1.98
CA LYS A 22 -1.97 14.05 -3.01
C LYS A 22 -0.46 13.84 -2.86
N HIS A 23 0.28 14.79 -2.29
CA HIS A 23 1.73 14.71 -2.12
C HIS A 23 2.17 14.08 -0.79
N LYS A 24 1.32 13.25 -0.18
CA LYS A 24 1.69 12.52 1.04
C LYS A 24 2.91 11.64 0.75
N LYS A 25 4.03 11.93 1.41
CA LYS A 25 5.26 11.13 1.25
C LYS A 25 4.98 9.71 1.71
N VAL A 26 5.30 8.76 0.83
CA VAL A 26 5.18 7.33 1.12
C VAL A 26 6.00 6.98 2.35
N SER A 27 5.42 6.21 3.28
CA SER A 27 6.12 5.75 4.48
C SER A 27 7.40 4.99 4.09
N ARG A 28 8.53 5.33 4.74
CA ARG A 28 9.79 4.60 4.57
C ARG A 28 9.66 3.14 5.04
N SER A 29 8.91 2.93 6.11
CA SER A 29 8.60 1.61 6.65
C SER A 29 7.81 0.77 5.65
N TRP A 30 6.84 1.39 4.96
CA TRP A 30 6.11 0.74 3.87
C TRP A 30 7.03 0.39 2.71
N ILE A 31 7.93 1.30 2.28
CA ILE A 31 8.90 1.03 1.21
C ILE A 31 9.77 -0.19 1.55
N ALA A 32 10.24 -0.28 2.80
CA ALA A 32 11.03 -1.42 3.27
C ALA A 32 10.22 -2.74 3.21
N LEU A 33 8.99 -2.74 3.73
CA LEU A 33 8.11 -3.91 3.67
C LEU A 33 7.76 -4.30 2.22
N ARG A 34 7.50 -3.32 1.36
CA ARG A 34 7.21 -3.53 -0.06
C ARG A 34 8.36 -4.26 -0.77
N LYS A 35 9.61 -3.87 -0.46
CA LYS A 35 10.81 -4.55 -0.97
C LYS A 35 10.92 -5.98 -0.43
N GLU A 36 10.62 -6.19 0.84
CA GLU A 36 10.63 -7.53 1.45
C GLU A 36 9.60 -8.47 0.80
N ILE A 37 8.37 -8.01 0.60
CA ILE A 37 7.31 -8.78 -0.07
C ILE A 37 7.73 -9.12 -1.51
N ARG A 38 8.30 -8.15 -2.22
CA ARG A 38 8.79 -8.37 -3.59
C ARG A 38 9.86 -9.46 -3.62
N ASN A 39 10.88 -9.34 -2.78
CA ASN A 39 11.96 -10.33 -2.70
C ASN A 39 11.43 -11.72 -2.35
N TYR A 40 10.48 -11.82 -1.42
CA TYR A 40 9.84 -13.09 -1.07
C TYR A 40 9.14 -13.72 -2.27
N CYS A 41 8.39 -12.93 -3.06
CA CYS A 41 7.69 -13.44 -4.23
C CYS A 41 8.66 -13.83 -5.36
N GLU A 42 9.67 -13.01 -5.63
CA GLU A 42 10.66 -13.24 -6.69
C GLU A 42 11.54 -14.46 -6.41
N ASN A 43 11.85 -14.75 -5.14
CA ASN A 43 12.68 -15.88 -4.74
C ASN A 43 11.92 -17.21 -4.60
N ASP A 44 10.58 -17.21 -4.74
CA ASP A 44 9.77 -18.42 -4.71
C ASP A 44 9.94 -19.17 -6.05
N SER A 45 10.91 -20.09 -6.09
CA SER A 45 11.32 -20.84 -7.29
C SER A 45 10.20 -21.65 -7.94
N GLU A 46 9.16 -22.00 -7.18
CA GLU A 46 7.99 -22.74 -7.64
C GLU A 46 6.96 -21.83 -8.33
N ASN A 47 7.07 -20.51 -8.16
CA ASN A 47 6.05 -19.57 -8.56
C ASN A 47 6.43 -18.84 -9.85
N VAL A 48 6.16 -19.50 -10.98
CA VAL A 48 6.34 -18.94 -12.34
C VAL A 48 5.58 -17.61 -12.51
N ARG A 49 4.59 -17.33 -11.66
CA ARG A 49 3.78 -16.09 -11.64
C ARG A 49 3.90 -15.31 -10.33
N TRP A 50 5.13 -15.05 -9.88
CA TRP A 50 5.41 -14.25 -8.68
C TRP A 50 4.63 -12.92 -8.60
N ALA A 51 4.38 -12.25 -9.73
CA ALA A 51 3.58 -11.02 -9.77
C ALA A 51 2.11 -11.24 -9.34
N THR A 52 1.54 -12.42 -9.63
CA THR A 52 0.18 -12.78 -9.20
C THR A 52 0.14 -13.01 -7.69
N LEU A 53 1.14 -13.71 -7.13
CA LEU A 53 1.27 -13.89 -5.68
C LEU A 53 1.39 -12.53 -4.98
N GLN A 54 2.26 -11.66 -5.49
CA GLN A 54 2.47 -10.32 -4.95
C GLN A 54 1.16 -9.51 -4.94
N SER A 55 0.39 -9.55 -6.04
CA SER A 55 -0.92 -8.89 -6.12
C SER A 55 -1.88 -9.41 -5.05
N LYS A 56 -1.96 -10.73 -4.86
CA LYS A 56 -2.84 -11.33 -3.83
C LYS A 56 -2.44 -10.89 -2.42
N ILE A 57 -1.14 -10.87 -2.10
CA ILE A 57 -0.64 -10.38 -0.81
C ILE A 57 -1.07 -8.91 -0.59
N TYR A 58 -0.89 -8.08 -1.62
CA TYR A 58 -1.29 -6.66 -1.59
C TYR A 58 -2.78 -6.47 -1.42
N ASP A 59 -3.61 -7.28 -2.08
CA ASP A 59 -5.07 -7.24 -1.94
C ASP A 59 -5.51 -7.61 -0.52
N THR A 60 -4.92 -8.67 0.05
CA THR A 60 -5.19 -9.07 1.43
C THR A 60 -4.80 -7.99 2.43
N ILE A 61 -3.61 -7.39 2.28
CA ILE A 61 -3.17 -6.28 3.15
C ILE A 61 -4.14 -5.09 3.04
N ARG A 62 -4.58 -4.72 1.83
CA ARG A 62 -5.56 -3.65 1.64
C ARG A 62 -6.87 -3.94 2.34
N ALA A 63 -7.38 -5.16 2.20
CA ALA A 63 -8.61 -5.59 2.87
C ALA A 63 -8.48 -5.56 4.40
N CYS A 64 -7.40 -6.10 4.96
CA CYS A 64 -7.17 -6.12 6.41
C CYS A 64 -6.98 -4.74 7.03
N LEU A 65 -6.41 -3.79 6.28
CA LEU A 65 -6.16 -2.42 6.75
C LEU A 65 -7.28 -1.44 6.40
N ASN A 66 -8.25 -1.87 5.59
CA ASN A 66 -9.32 -1.03 5.05
C ASN A 66 -8.79 0.26 4.39
N ILE A 67 -7.81 0.12 3.49
CA ILE A 67 -7.20 1.23 2.74
C ILE A 67 -7.37 1.04 1.23
N SER A 68 -7.60 2.13 0.51
CA SER A 68 -7.77 2.11 -0.95
C SER A 68 -6.43 1.86 -1.67
N ARG A 69 -5.36 2.53 -1.21
CA ARG A 69 -4.02 2.46 -1.77
C ARG A 69 -3.02 2.10 -0.68
N LEU A 70 -2.09 1.21 -1.01
CA LEU A 70 -1.02 0.81 -0.11
C LEU A 70 -0.02 1.94 0.16
N ASP A 71 0.16 2.86 -0.78
CA ASP A 71 1.07 3.99 -0.60
C ASP A 71 0.53 5.04 0.40
N ASP A 72 -0.76 4.98 0.74
CA ASP A 72 -1.39 5.84 1.76
C ASP A 72 -1.20 5.30 3.19
N MET A 73 -0.51 4.17 3.32
CA MET A 73 -0.31 3.47 4.59
C MET A 73 0.55 4.29 5.58
N THR A 74 0.05 4.40 6.81
CA THR A 74 0.77 5.00 7.94
C THR A 74 1.76 4.01 8.55
N ASP A 75 2.78 4.50 9.26
CA ASP A 75 3.77 3.62 9.92
C ASP A 75 3.13 2.64 10.92
N ARG A 76 2.04 3.03 11.61
CA ARG A 76 1.29 2.12 12.48
C ARG A 76 0.61 1.00 11.70
N GLN A 77 0.05 1.31 10.53
CA GLN A 77 -0.56 0.31 9.65
C GLN A 77 0.49 -0.62 9.03
N VAL A 78 1.73 -0.16 8.83
CA VAL A 78 2.83 -1.01 8.32
C VAL A 78 3.13 -2.17 9.27
N ILE A 79 3.05 -1.96 10.59
CA ILE A 79 3.23 -3.03 11.59
C ILE A 79 2.20 -4.13 11.34
N ARG A 80 0.92 -3.76 11.23
CA ARG A 80 -0.16 -4.71 10.96
C ARG A 80 -0.08 -5.34 9.57
N ALA A 81 0.38 -4.61 8.55
CA ALA A 81 0.65 -5.18 7.23
C ALA A 81 1.74 -6.27 7.29
N ARG A 82 2.76 -6.06 8.14
CA ARG A 82 3.84 -7.03 8.34
C ARG A 82 3.33 -8.29 9.03
N ASP A 83 2.42 -8.17 9.99
CA ASP A 83 1.78 -9.33 10.63
C ASP A 83 0.97 -10.14 9.62
N VAL A 84 0.17 -9.48 8.78
CA VAL A 84 -0.59 -10.14 7.70
C VAL A 84 0.33 -10.85 6.72
N PHE A 85 1.42 -10.19 6.32
CA PHE A 85 2.41 -10.81 5.43
C PHE A 85 3.08 -12.03 6.05
N ASN A 86 3.48 -11.96 7.32
CA ASN A 86 4.07 -13.09 8.03
C ASN A 86 3.11 -14.27 8.16
N PHE A 87 1.84 -13.99 8.45
CA PHE A 87 0.79 -15.01 8.47
C PHE A 87 0.68 -15.72 7.11
N ILE A 88 0.59 -14.96 6.01
CA ILE A 88 0.52 -15.55 4.66
C ILE A 88 1.75 -16.42 4.36
N LYS A 89 2.94 -15.99 4.78
CA LYS A 89 4.15 -16.81 4.62
C LYS A 89 4.02 -18.14 5.36
N GLN A 90 3.62 -18.11 6.63
CA GLN A 90 3.48 -19.31 7.46
C GLN A 90 2.47 -20.29 6.86
N GLU A 91 1.29 -19.82 6.47
CA GLU A 91 0.26 -20.66 5.85
C GLU A 91 0.77 -21.34 4.57
N ARG A 92 1.51 -20.60 3.73
CA ARG A 92 2.08 -21.18 2.51
C ARG A 92 3.15 -22.22 2.78
N GLU A 93 4.00 -22.03 3.78
CA GLU A 93 4.99 -23.05 4.18
C GLU A 93 4.30 -24.29 4.73
N LEU A 94 3.21 -24.14 5.50
CA LEU A 94 2.41 -25.27 5.98
C LEU A 94 1.81 -26.06 4.82
N SER A 95 1.17 -25.39 3.86
CA SER A 95 0.58 -26.05 2.68
C SER A 95 1.58 -26.74 1.75
N LYS A 96 2.88 -26.42 1.83
CA LYS A 96 3.93 -27.11 1.06
C LYS A 96 4.40 -28.41 1.72
N ASN A 97 4.15 -28.58 3.01
CA ASN A 97 4.56 -29.75 3.80
C ASN A 97 3.43 -30.78 3.97
N GLU A 98 2.25 -30.52 3.40
CA GLU A 98 1.12 -31.46 3.27
C GLU A 98 1.15 -32.16 1.91
#